data_AF-A0A968V7U6-F1
#
_entry.id   AF-A0A968V7U6-F1
#
_cell.length_a   1.000
_cell.length_b   1.000
_cell.length_c   1.000
_cell.angle_alpha   90.00
_cell.angle_beta   90.00
_cell.angle_gamma   90.00
#
_symmetry.space_group_name_H-M   'P 1'
#
loop_
_entity.id
_entity.type
_entity.pdbx_description
1 polymer ?
#
loop_
_entity_poly.entity_id
_entity_poly.type
_entity_poly.pdbx_seq_one_letter_code
_entity_poly.pdbx_strand_id
1 'polypeptide(L)'
;MAAASSDEKSTPLYVTIEGLNLRIEPNVSAEVIAKLPLFEKVYFLNETTDFKKEIDWGNGLVTNEPWIKIRTENGRSGWVYGVGVHFYKRTFDFTAADSTKVTK
;
A
#
# COMPACT_ATOMS: atom_id res chain seq x y z
N MET A 1 34.69 7.74 5.47
CA MET A 1 33.30 8.00 5.88
C MET A 1 32.39 7.14 5.01
N ALA A 2 32.03 5.95 5.47
CA ALA A 2 31.04 5.10 4.81
C ALA A 2 29.70 5.34 5.51
N ALA A 3 28.75 5.95 4.81
CA ALA A 3 27.37 6.02 5.29
C ALA A 3 26.84 4.59 5.30
N ALA A 4 26.79 3.97 6.49
CA ALA A 4 26.16 2.69 6.68
C ALA A 4 24.67 2.84 6.38
N SER A 5 24.30 2.44 5.17
CA SER A 5 22.94 2.19 4.72
C SER A 5 22.22 1.38 5.78
N SER A 6 21.21 1.96 6.41
CA SER A 6 20.33 1.28 7.37
C SER A 6 19.41 0.28 6.64
N ASP A 7 20.02 -0.70 5.98
CA ASP A 7 19.40 -1.79 5.24
C ASP A 7 19.65 -3.09 6.02
N GLU A 8 19.00 -3.25 7.17
CA GLU A 8 19.14 -4.49 7.95
C GLU A 8 17.82 -5.15 8.36
N LYS A 9 16.66 -4.64 7.90
CA LYS A 9 15.38 -5.35 8.13
C LYS A 9 14.18 -4.91 7.29
N SER A 10 14.37 -4.25 6.16
CA SER A 10 13.21 -3.85 5.37
C SER A 10 12.57 -5.04 4.67
N THR A 11 11.33 -5.36 5.06
CA THR A 11 10.61 -6.49 4.46
C THR A 11 10.09 -6.09 3.09
N PRO A 12 10.40 -6.83 2.01
CA PRO A 12 9.90 -6.49 0.69
C PRO A 12 8.38 -6.69 0.64
N LEU A 13 7.68 -5.66 0.19
CA LEU A 13 6.26 -5.66 -0.10
C LEU A 13 6.06 -5.40 -1.59
N TYR A 14 4.92 -5.86 -2.10
CA TYR A 14 4.50 -5.65 -3.46
C TYR A 14 3.20 -4.87 -3.47
N VAL A 15 3.14 -3.89 -4.35
CA VAL A 15 1.92 -3.12 -4.58
C VAL A 15 0.87 -4.02 -5.22
N THR A 16 -0.32 -4.06 -4.61
CA THR A 16 -1.44 -4.91 -5.03
C THR A 16 -2.51 -4.17 -5.83
N ILE A 17 -2.47 -2.84 -5.81
CA ILE A 17 -3.42 -1.97 -6.52
C ILE A 17 -2.67 -1.20 -7.60
N GLU A 18 -3.24 -1.10 -8.79
CA GLU A 18 -2.67 -0.25 -9.82
C GLU A 18 -2.78 1.22 -9.42
N GLY A 19 -1.65 1.91 -9.38
CA GLY A 19 -1.64 3.33 -9.08
C GLY A 19 -1.84 3.66 -7.60
N LEU A 20 -1.22 2.87 -6.72
CA LEU A 20 -1.27 3.10 -5.28
C LEU A 20 -0.64 4.46 -4.94
N ASN A 21 -1.41 5.30 -4.25
CA ASN A 21 -0.94 6.63 -3.87
C ASN A 21 -0.05 6.55 -2.63
N LEU A 22 1.22 6.90 -2.80
CA LEU A 22 2.16 7.17 -1.72
C LEU A 22 1.94 8.61 -1.24
N ARG A 23 1.66 8.76 0.06
CA ARG A 23 1.33 10.06 0.66
C ARG A 23 2.40 10.51 1.65
N ILE A 24 2.49 11.82 1.90
CA ILE A 24 3.40 12.36 2.94
C ILE A 24 3.00 11.96 4.35
N GLU A 25 1.71 11.75 4.59
CA GLU A 25 1.12 11.50 5.91
C GLU A 25 0.13 10.34 5.81
N PRO A 26 -0.13 9.64 6.93
CA PRO A 26 -1.09 8.53 6.99
C PRO A 26 -2.54 9.04 7.02
N ASN A 27 -2.92 9.79 5.97
CA ASN A 27 -4.22 10.42 5.86
C ASN A 27 -4.75 10.37 4.42
N VAL A 28 -6.04 10.10 4.27
CA VAL A 28 -6.75 10.06 2.97
C VAL A 28 -6.76 11.41 2.25
N SER A 29 -6.65 12.50 3.01
CA SER A 29 -6.59 13.87 2.48
C SER A 29 -5.17 14.41 2.32
N ALA A 30 -4.13 13.61 2.66
CA ALA A 30 -2.74 14.05 2.53
C ALA A 30 -2.29 14.14 1.08
N GLU A 31 -1.29 14.97 0.83
CA GLU A 31 -0.69 15.11 -0.50
C GLU A 31 -0.05 13.80 -0.98
N VAL A 32 -0.28 13.47 -2.24
CA VAL A 32 0.28 12.29 -2.91
C VAL A 32 1.63 12.67 -3.50
N ILE A 33 2.71 12.09 -2.99
CA ILE A 33 4.09 12.34 -3.44
C ILE A 33 4.52 11.44 -4.58
N ALA A 34 3.92 10.26 -4.69
CA ALA A 34 4.20 9.33 -5.78
C ALA A 34 3.00 8.42 -5.99
N LYS A 35 2.87 7.92 -7.22
CA LYS A 35 1.89 6.92 -7.58
C LYS A 35 2.65 5.66 -7.99
N LEU A 36 2.45 4.58 -7.25
CA LEU A 36 3.19 3.34 -7.41
C LEU A 36 2.42 2.43 -8.39
N PRO A 37 3.07 1.87 -9.42
CA PRO A 37 2.45 0.90 -10.30
C PRO A 37 2.18 -0.42 -9.60
N LEU A 38 1.28 -1.21 -10.18
CA LEU A 38 0.99 -2.56 -9.73
C LEU A 38 2.27 -3.43 -9.74
N PHE A 39 2.42 -4.29 -8.73
CA PHE A 39 3.58 -5.16 -8.52
C PHE A 39 4.92 -4.45 -8.33
N GLU A 40 4.91 -3.14 -8.13
CA GLU A 40 6.11 -2.43 -7.72
C GLU A 40 6.62 -2.99 -6.39
N LYS A 41 7.93 -3.27 -6.35
CA LYS A 41 8.60 -3.74 -5.14
C LYS A 41 8.93 -2.53 -4.27
N VAL A 42 8.43 -2.53 -3.05
CA VAL A 42 8.72 -1.52 -2.04
C VAL A 42 9.27 -2.18 -0.78
N TYR A 43 9.90 -1.38 0.06
CA TYR A 43 10.58 -1.82 1.27
C TYR A 43 9.80 -1.30 2.47
N PHE A 44 9.29 -2.21 3.30
CA PHE A 44 8.61 -1.83 4.54
C PHE A 44 9.61 -1.25 5.54
N LEU A 45 9.28 -0.10 6.12
CA LEU A 45 10.13 0.59 7.09
C LEU A 45 9.81 0.22 8.55
N ASN A 46 9.04 -0.84 8.79
CA ASN A 46 8.62 -1.27 10.14
C ASN A 46 7.85 -0.20 10.94
N GLU A 47 7.28 0.79 10.24
CA GLU A 47 6.52 1.88 10.84
C GLU A 47 5.08 1.81 10.29
N THR A 48 4.12 1.73 11.20
CA THR A 48 2.69 1.69 10.89
C THR A 48 1.93 2.60 11.84
N THR A 49 0.76 3.08 11.45
CA THR A 49 -0.08 3.82 12.38
C THR A 49 -0.70 2.91 13.42
N ASP A 50 -0.76 3.38 14.68
CA ASP A 50 -1.48 2.71 15.76
C ASP A 50 -2.99 2.65 15.50
N PHE A 51 -3.52 3.64 14.78
CA PHE A 51 -4.91 3.66 14.37
C PHE A 51 -5.09 3.01 13.00
N LYS A 52 -6.22 2.31 12.87
CA LYS A 52 -6.70 1.81 11.58
C LYS A 52 -7.70 2.80 11.01
N LYS A 53 -7.65 2.99 9.69
CA LYS A 53 -8.60 3.85 9.00
C LYS A 53 -9.56 2.95 8.25
N GLU A 54 -10.85 3.18 8.45
CA GLU A 54 -11.86 2.56 7.62
C GLU A 54 -12.02 3.37 6.32
N ILE A 55 -11.85 2.71 5.18
CA ILE A 55 -12.01 3.28 3.84
C ILE A 55 -13.02 2.44 3.08
N ASP A 56 -14.10 3.09 2.66
CA ASP A 56 -15.08 2.56 1.71
C ASP A 56 -14.56 2.80 0.28
N TRP A 57 -14.42 1.72 -0.48
CA TRP A 57 -13.99 1.75 -1.87
C TRP A 57 -15.16 1.68 -2.86
N GLY A 58 -16.40 1.78 -2.37
CA GLY A 58 -17.61 1.49 -3.12
C GLY A 58 -17.90 -0.01 -3.24
N ASN A 59 -19.03 -0.35 -3.87
CA ASN A 59 -19.47 -1.73 -4.12
C ASN A 59 -19.57 -2.62 -2.87
N GLY A 60 -19.79 -2.03 -1.70
CA GLY A 60 -19.82 -2.75 -0.41
C GLY A 60 -18.44 -3.18 0.08
N LEU A 61 -17.35 -2.70 -0.53
CA LEU A 61 -16.00 -3.00 -0.10
C LEU A 61 -15.51 -1.97 0.93
N VAL A 62 -15.68 -2.33 2.19
CA VAL A 62 -15.14 -1.58 3.33
C VAL A 62 -13.88 -2.27 3.82
N THR A 63 -12.80 -1.51 3.93
CA THR A 63 -11.51 -2.02 4.42
C THR A 63 -11.11 -1.28 5.68
N ASN A 64 -10.55 -1.98 6.65
CA ASN A 64 -10.14 -1.42 7.93
C ASN A 64 -8.68 -1.79 8.19
N GLU A 65 -7.77 -1.01 7.60
CA GLU A 65 -6.33 -1.28 7.65
C GLU A 65 -5.56 -0.06 8.19
N PRO A 66 -4.41 -0.29 8.84
CA PRO A 66 -3.51 0.79 9.22
C PRO A 66 -2.76 1.34 8.00
N TRP A 67 -2.17 2.51 8.17
CA TRP A 67 -1.21 3.05 7.23
C TRP A 67 0.15 2.45 7.51
N ILE A 68 0.86 2.16 6.42
CA ILE A 68 2.15 1.48 6.43
C ILE A 68 3.15 2.41 5.78
N LYS A 69 4.26 2.67 6.44
CA LYS A 69 5.35 3.45 5.87
C LYS A 69 6.23 2.56 5.02
N ILE A 70 6.39 2.93 3.76
CA ILE A 70 7.21 2.20 2.81
C ILE A 70 8.26 3.10 2.20
N ARG A 71 9.29 2.48 1.64
CA ARG A 71 10.34 3.12 0.85
C ARG A 71 10.39 2.48 -0.53
N THR A 72 10.36 3.31 -1.54
CA THR A 72 10.53 2.91 -2.94
C THR A 72 12.02 2.72 -3.26
N GLU A 73 12.31 1.97 -4.31
CA GLU A 73 13.69 1.81 -4.81
C GLU A 73 14.30 3.16 -5.27
N ASN A 74 13.46 4.10 -5.70
CA ASN A 74 13.84 5.47 -6.00
C ASN A 74 14.27 6.30 -4.77
N GLY A 75 14.29 5.69 -3.57
CA GLY A 75 14.68 6.35 -2.33
C GLY A 75 13.59 7.22 -1.69
N ARG A 76 12.40 7.33 -2.30
CA ARG A 76 11.26 8.06 -1.72
C ARG A 76 10.58 7.21 -0.66
N SER A 77 10.34 7.80 0.50
CA SER A 77 9.57 7.20 1.59
C SER A 77 8.25 7.94 1.80
N GLY A 78 7.21 7.21 2.14
CA GLY A 78 5.91 7.78 2.46
C GLY A 78 4.96 6.75 3.04
N TRP A 79 3.71 7.15 3.19
CA TRP A 79 2.64 6.35 3.76
C TRP A 79 1.74 5.81 2.67
N VAL A 80 1.48 4.51 2.75
CA VAL A 80 0.49 3.83 1.92
C VAL A 80 -0.55 3.18 2.80
N TYR A 81 -1.73 2.98 2.24
CA TYR A 81 -2.78 2.28 2.94
C TYR A 81 -2.54 0.76 2.90
N GLY A 82 -2.68 0.07 4.03
CA GLY A 82 -2.25 -1.33 4.19
C GLY A 82 -2.81 -2.29 3.15
N VAL A 83 -4.05 -2.09 2.70
CA VAL A 83 -4.69 -2.89 1.63
C VAL A 83 -3.87 -2.91 0.33
N GLY A 84 -3.20 -1.81 0.01
CA GLY A 84 -2.49 -1.65 -1.25
C GLY A 84 -1.13 -2.32 -1.32
N VAL A 85 -0.65 -2.91 -0.23
CA VAL A 85 0.64 -3.58 -0.18
C VAL A 85 0.53 -4.96 0.44
N HIS A 86 1.30 -5.92 -0.09
CA HIS A 86 1.27 -7.29 0.40
C HIS A 86 2.63 -7.95 0.23
N PHE A 87 2.96 -8.91 1.08
CA PHE A 87 4.22 -9.67 0.99
C PHE A 87 4.34 -10.51 -0.29
N TYR A 88 3.22 -10.71 -0.98
CA TYR A 88 3.12 -11.51 -2.18
C TYR A 88 2.54 -10.66 -3.32
N LYS A 89 3.02 -10.90 -4.54
CA LYS A 89 2.47 -10.31 -5.77
C LYS A 89 1.05 -10.81 -6.00
N ARG A 90 0.07 -10.01 -5.62
CA ARG A 90 -1.35 -10.27 -5.85
C ARG A 90 -2.03 -9.00 -6.32
N THR A 91 -3.10 -9.13 -7.07
CA THR A 91 -4.00 -8.02 -7.35
C THR A 91 -5.04 -7.93 -6.24
N PHE A 92 -5.27 -6.72 -5.74
CA PHE A 92 -6.44 -6.41 -4.96
C PHE A 92 -7.51 -5.93 -5.94
N ASP A 93 -8.52 -6.76 -6.13
CA ASP A 93 -9.60 -6.49 -7.06
C ASP A 93 -10.81 -5.96 -6.29
N PHE A 94 -11.24 -4.75 -6.64
CA PHE A 94 -12.41 -4.08 -6.04
C PHE A 94 -13.75 -4.63 -6.57
N THR A 95 -13.71 -5.53 -7.55
CA THR A 95 -14.87 -6.08 -8.28
C THR A 95 -15.35 -7.40 -7.67
N ALA A 96 -14.62 -7.99 -6.73
CA ALA A 96 -14.94 -9.30 -6.15
C ALA A 96 -16.27 -9.36 -5.36
N ALA A 97 -16.95 -8.24 -5.12
CA ALA A 97 -18.29 -8.20 -4.52
C ALA A 97 -19.44 -8.44 -5.52
N ASP A 98 -19.19 -8.40 -6.85
CA ASP A 98 -20.19 -8.67 -7.88
C ASP A 98 -19.62 -9.61 -8.96
N SER A 99 -19.39 -10.87 -8.62
CA SER A 99 -19.13 -11.93 -9.62
C SER A 99 -19.82 -13.25 -9.28
N THR A 100 -21.03 -13.16 -8.71
CA THR A 100 -22.02 -14.25 -8.76
C THR A 100 -23.16 -13.94 -9.72
N LYS A 101 -22.87 -13.31 -10.88
CA LYS A 101 -23.77 -13.33 -12.04
C LYS A 101 -22.99 -13.43 -13.35
N VAL A 102 -22.63 -14.65 -13.72
CA VAL A 102 -23.02 -15.24 -15.02
C VAL A 102 -22.34 -16.60 -15.14
N THR A 103 -23.10 -17.67 -14.94
CA THR A 103 -22.97 -18.89 -15.74
C THR A 103 -24.24 -19.72 -15.53
N LYS A 104 -24.96 -19.85 -16.66
CA LYS A 104 -25.99 -20.83 -17.01
C LYS A 104 -27.45 -20.52 -16.66
#